data_AF-A0A2Z6R992-F1
#
_entry.id   AF-A0A2Z6R992-F1
#
_cell.length_a   1.000
_cell.length_b   1.000
_cell.length_c   1.000
_cell.angle_alpha   90.00
_cell.angle_beta   90.00
_cell.angle_gamma   90.00
#
_symmetry.space_group_name_H-M   'P 1'
#
loop_
_entity.id
_entity.type
_entity.pdbx_description
1 polymer ?
#
loop_
_entity_poly.entity_id
_entity_poly.type
_entity_poly.pdbx_seq_one_letter_code
_entity_poly.pdbx_strand_id
1 'polypeptide(L)'
;MFHSDYKHIIDRLPKSLVKRACERLLYHSKDPVPLEAISEKSERIEGYLRHTLEVYENSLNRKRRNMAQKKVLHPRSWPECNVSPALPALYVVDSGVQTDNSACNHEEENNRRVVNELKVLSQHLLDYRQTFEKFMLDIENEYRERNNANKKLRGEIWDLKLQVQEAEKELASMKSDSIH
;
A
#
# COMPACT_ATOMS: atom_id res chain seq x y z
N MET A 1 25.92 -3.87 5.85
CA MET A 1 25.41 -4.29 7.17
C MET A 1 25.57 -3.13 8.12
N PHE A 2 24.68 -2.98 9.09
CA PHE A 2 24.81 -1.95 10.13
C PHE A 2 26.00 -2.23 11.06
N HIS A 3 26.64 -1.19 11.57
CA HIS A 3 27.70 -1.31 12.58
C HIS A 3 27.23 -2.12 13.81
N SER A 4 28.16 -2.86 14.44
CA SER A 4 27.88 -3.74 15.57
C SER A 4 27.33 -3.01 16.80
N ASP A 5 27.67 -1.74 16.99
CA ASP A 5 27.14 -0.92 18.09
C ASP A 5 25.61 -0.81 18.04
N TYR A 6 24.99 -0.89 16.86
CA TYR A 6 23.53 -0.81 16.72
C TYR A 6 22.83 -2.15 16.99
N LYS A 7 23.58 -3.22 17.26
CA LYS A 7 23.03 -4.57 17.47
C LYS A 7 21.93 -4.60 18.54
N HIS A 8 22.10 -3.83 19.62
CA HIS A 8 21.11 -3.73 20.69
C HIS A 8 19.75 -3.14 20.25
N ILE A 9 19.72 -2.35 19.16
CA ILE A 9 18.49 -1.81 18.54
C ILE A 9 17.98 -2.78 17.48
N ILE A 10 18.88 -3.30 16.65
CA ILE A 10 18.56 -4.17 15.51
C ILE A 10 17.92 -5.48 15.99
N ASP A 11 18.45 -6.08 17.06
CA ASP A 11 17.96 -7.34 17.60
C ASP A 11 16.50 -7.22 18.13
N ARG A 12 16.04 -6.00 18.41
CA ARG A 12 14.66 -5.71 18.85
C ARG A 12 13.70 -5.42 17.70
N LEU A 13 14.20 -5.21 16.49
CA LEU A 13 13.41 -4.93 15.30
C LEU A 13 13.15 -6.19 14.47
N PRO A 14 11.94 -6.36 13.90
CA PRO A 14 11.69 -7.37 12.88
C PRO A 14 12.65 -7.23 11.69
N LYS A 15 13.12 -8.36 11.15
CA LYS A 15 14.04 -8.41 10.01
C LYS A 15 13.57 -7.58 8.80
N SER A 16 12.25 -7.55 8.55
CA SER A 16 11.65 -6.75 7.48
C SER A 16 11.81 -5.24 7.69
N LEU A 17 11.72 -4.77 8.95
CA LEU A 17 11.93 -3.36 9.29
C LEU A 17 13.41 -2.98 9.24
N VAL A 18 14.31 -3.89 9.64
CA VAL A 18 15.76 -3.69 9.48
C VAL A 18 16.13 -3.54 8.01
N LYS A 19 15.61 -4.42 7.13
CA LYS A 19 15.83 -4.34 5.68
C LYS A 19 15.32 -3.01 5.11
N ARG A 20 14.11 -2.61 5.49
CA ARG A 20 13.51 -1.33 5.05
C ARG A 20 14.29 -0.12 5.55
N ALA A 21 14.82 -0.16 6.77
CA ALA A 21 15.65 0.89 7.33
C ALA A 21 16.96 1.05 6.55
N CYS A 22 17.63 -0.06 6.20
CA CYS A 22 18.79 -0.04 5.31
C CYS A 22 18.48 0.62 3.98
N GLU A 23 17.44 0.16 3.29
CA GLU A 23 17.06 0.67 1.96
C GLU A 23 16.75 2.18 2.00
N ARG A 24 16.09 2.64 3.07
CA ARG A 24 15.77 4.06 3.23
C ARG A 24 17.00 4.93 3.43
N LEU A 25 17.94 4.50 4.27
CA LEU A 25 19.18 5.23 4.51
C LEU A 25 20.06 5.25 3.26
N LEU A 26 20.06 4.18 2.46
CA LEU A 26 20.89 4.06 1.26
C LEU A 26 20.35 4.78 0.04
N TYR A 27 19.02 4.75 -0.17
CA TYR A 27 18.46 5.09 -1.49
C TYR A 27 17.29 6.07 -1.45
N HIS A 28 16.61 6.24 -0.31
CA HIS A 28 15.32 6.93 -0.29
C HIS A 28 15.24 8.12 0.67
N SER A 29 16.29 8.41 1.42
CA SER A 29 16.38 9.64 2.21
C SER A 29 16.80 10.81 1.33
N LYS A 30 16.39 12.03 1.71
CA LYS A 30 16.84 13.28 1.05
C LYS A 30 18.37 13.41 1.01
N ASP A 31 19.05 12.90 2.04
CA ASP A 31 20.51 12.81 2.12
C ASP A 31 20.92 11.34 2.31
N PRO A 32 21.08 10.57 1.22
CA PRO A 32 21.51 9.18 1.26
C PRO A 32 22.85 9.02 1.99
N VAL A 33 22.93 7.99 2.82
CA VAL A 33 24.15 7.62 3.54
C VAL A 33 24.94 6.65 2.66
N PRO A 34 26.23 6.91 2.39
CA PRO A 34 27.10 5.95 1.70
C PRO A 34 27.14 4.60 2.42
N LEU A 35 27.33 3.51 1.67
CA LEU A 35 27.29 2.16 2.22
C LEU A 35 28.33 1.96 3.33
N GLU A 36 29.49 2.58 3.16
CA GLU A 36 30.61 2.58 4.09
C GLU A 36 30.20 3.23 5.42
N ALA A 37 29.51 4.37 5.36
CA ALA A 37 29.06 5.11 6.53
C ALA A 37 27.97 4.39 7.33
N ILE A 38 27.23 3.46 6.72
CA ILE A 38 26.27 2.58 7.44
C ILE A 38 26.98 1.52 8.28
N SER A 39 28.17 1.11 7.85
CA SER A 39 29.02 0.23 8.63
C SER A 39 29.82 0.96 9.69
N GLU A 40 29.81 2.30 9.70
CA GLU A 40 30.49 3.13 10.68
C GLU A 40 29.55 3.66 11.77
N LYS A 41 30.16 4.12 12.86
CA LYS A 41 29.44 4.73 13.97
C LYS A 41 29.02 6.15 13.61
N SER A 42 27.72 6.41 13.68
CA SER A 42 27.07 7.65 13.27
C SER A 42 25.85 7.89 14.16
N GLU A 43 25.86 8.99 14.90
CA GLU A 43 24.74 9.39 15.76
C GLU A 43 23.45 9.58 14.97
N ARG A 44 23.55 10.04 13.71
CA ARG A 44 22.41 10.21 12.81
C ARG A 44 21.74 8.86 12.50
N ILE A 45 22.54 7.83 12.23
CA ILE A 45 22.04 6.48 11.93
C ILE A 45 21.46 5.86 13.19
N GLU A 46 22.14 6.02 14.33
CA GLU A 46 21.65 5.53 15.62
C GLU A 46 20.31 6.16 15.99
N GLY A 47 20.19 7.49 15.90
CA GLY A 47 18.94 8.22 16.17
C GLY A 47 17.79 7.78 15.27
N TYR A 48 18.06 7.56 13.99
CA TYR A 48 17.08 7.02 13.05
C TYR A 48 16.59 5.61 13.44
N LEU A 49 17.52 4.73 13.83
CA LEU A 49 17.18 3.37 14.26
C LEU A 49 16.40 3.38 15.58
N ARG A 50 16.77 4.24 16.54
CA ARG A 50 16.02 4.42 17.80
C ARG A 50 14.60 4.89 17.55
N HIS A 51 14.41 5.89 16.70
CA HIS A 51 13.07 6.35 16.32
C HIS A 51 12.25 5.25 15.63
N THR A 52 12.89 4.46 14.76
CA THR A 52 12.24 3.32 14.09
C THR A 52 11.78 2.26 15.09
N LEU A 53 12.60 1.96 16.11
CA LEU A 53 12.25 1.05 17.20
C LEU A 53 11.08 1.59 18.04
N GLU A 54 11.12 2.87 18.41
CA GLU A 54 10.06 3.54 19.18
C GLU A 54 8.70 3.46 18.45
N VAL A 55 8.67 3.79 17.15
CA VAL A 55 7.46 3.70 16.33
C VAL A 55 6.93 2.26 16.28
N TYR A 56 7.82 1.29 16.14
CA TYR A 56 7.45 -0.12 16.13
C TYR A 56 6.84 -0.56 17.47
N GLU A 57 7.48 -0.26 18.60
CA GLU A 57 7.00 -0.59 19.94
C GLU A 57 5.65 0.09 20.23
N ASN A 58 5.49 1.36 19.84
CA ASN A 58 4.23 2.10 19.96
C ASN A 58 3.10 1.44 19.16
N SER A 59 3.40 0.97 17.94
CA SER A 59 2.42 0.25 17.12
C SER A 59 1.98 -1.08 17.74
N LEU A 60 2.90 -1.81 18.38
CA LEU A 60 2.61 -3.05 19.10
C LEU A 60 1.73 -2.77 20.34
N ASN A 61 2.07 -1.72 21.09
CA ASN A 61 1.31 -1.33 22.28
C ASN A 61 -0.12 -0.89 21.92
N ARG A 62 -0.30 -0.14 20.83
CA ARG A 62 -1.62 0.19 20.29
C ARG A 62 -2.41 -1.07 19.90
N LYS A 63 -1.77 -2.03 19.22
CA LYS A 63 -2.40 -3.29 18.84
C LYS A 63 -2.83 -4.11 20.07
N ARG A 64 -2.02 -4.16 21.13
CA ARG A 64 -2.36 -4.82 22.39
C ARG A 64 -3.55 -4.16 23.09
N ARG A 65 -3.59 -2.81 23.17
CA ARG A 65 -4.74 -2.08 23.74
C ARG A 65 -6.03 -2.35 22.98
N ASN A 66 -6.00 -2.33 21.65
CA ASN A 66 -7.17 -2.63 20.83
C ASN A 66 -7.66 -4.08 21.01
N MET A 67 -6.76 -5.04 21.12
CA MET A 67 -7.11 -6.44 21.37
C MET A 67 -7.66 -6.67 22.79
N ALA A 68 -7.13 -5.95 23.79
CA ALA A 68 -7.66 -5.97 25.15
C ALA A 68 -9.08 -5.37 25.22
N GLN A 69 -9.30 -4.22 24.56
CA GLN A 69 -10.64 -3.61 24.44
C GLN A 69 -11.61 -4.52 23.67
N LYS A 70 -11.16 -5.18 22.59
CA LYS A 70 -11.97 -6.15 21.83
C LYS A 70 -12.36 -7.40 22.64
N LYS A 71 -11.55 -7.81 23.62
CA LYS A 71 -11.89 -8.89 24.56
C LYS A 71 -12.90 -8.47 25.64
N VAL A 72 -12.89 -7.19 26.02
CA VAL A 72 -13.88 -6.62 26.96
C VAL A 72 -15.21 -6.33 26.25
N LEU A 73 -15.14 -5.90 24.98
CA LEU A 73 -16.29 -5.67 24.10
C LEU A 73 -16.49 -6.87 23.18
N HIS A 74 -16.81 -8.03 23.73
CA HIS A 74 -17.42 -9.09 22.94
C HIS A 74 -18.94 -8.98 23.07
N PRO A 75 -19.65 -8.26 22.18
CA PRO A 75 -21.06 -8.53 21.98
C PRO A 75 -21.19 -9.96 21.50
N ARG A 76 -21.89 -10.77 22.28
CA ARG A 76 -22.42 -12.06 21.85
C ARG A 76 -23.42 -11.76 20.73
N SER A 77 -23.04 -12.11 19.50
CA SER A 77 -23.81 -12.02 18.24
C SER A 77 -24.39 -10.65 17.87
N TRP A 78 -24.12 -10.21 16.64
CA TRP A 78 -24.92 -9.18 15.98
C TRP A 78 -26.39 -9.64 15.94
N PRO A 79 -27.38 -8.83 16.33
CA PRO A 79 -28.76 -9.12 15.98
C PRO A 79 -28.93 -8.86 14.48
N GLU A 80 -29.39 -9.87 13.74
CA GLU A 80 -29.90 -9.69 12.39
C GLU A 80 -31.05 -8.68 12.43
N CYS A 81 -30.85 -7.51 11.81
CA CYS A 81 -31.86 -6.48 11.69
C CYS A 81 -32.97 -6.94 10.74
N ASN A 82 -34.01 -7.56 11.30
CA ASN A 82 -35.25 -7.85 10.59
C ASN A 82 -36.47 -7.38 11.41
N VAL A 83 -36.67 -6.08 11.60
CA VAL A 83 -38.01 -5.57 12.01
C VAL A 83 -38.21 -4.14 11.50
N SER A 84 -39.23 -3.93 10.67
CA SER A 84 -39.79 -2.62 10.30
C SER A 84 -40.19 -1.81 11.55
N PRO A 85 -40.10 -0.47 11.56
CA PRO A 85 -40.48 0.30 12.74
C PRO A 85 -42.01 0.45 12.80
N ALA A 86 -42.67 -0.44 13.54
CA ALA A 86 -43.96 -0.12 14.15
C ALA A 86 -43.66 0.62 15.47
N LEU A 87 -43.78 1.95 15.45
CA LEU A 87 -43.62 2.79 16.64
C LEU A 87 -44.71 2.47 17.67
N PRO A 88 -44.40 2.26 18.97
CA PRO A 88 -45.41 2.29 20.01
C PRO A 88 -45.75 3.75 20.32
N ALA A 89 -46.99 4.15 20.04
CA ALA A 89 -47.56 5.40 20.55
C ALA A 89 -47.69 5.31 22.08
N LEU A 90 -46.71 5.84 22.79
CA LEU A 90 -46.82 6.17 24.21
C LEU A 90 -47.62 7.48 24.32
N TYR A 91 -48.87 7.39 24.77
CA TYR A 91 -49.65 8.56 25.18
C TYR A 91 -48.90 9.27 26.32
N VAL A 92 -48.39 10.47 26.04
CA VAL A 92 -47.80 11.36 27.05
C VAL A 92 -48.95 12.15 27.69
N VAL A 93 -49.13 11.95 28.99
CA VAL A 93 -49.98 12.80 29.84
C VAL A 93 -49.34 14.17 29.96
N ASP A 94 -50.10 15.20 29.59
CA ASP A 94 -49.74 16.61 29.69
C ASP A 94 -49.57 17.01 31.16
N SER A 95 -48.33 17.32 31.53
CA SER A 95 -48.04 18.07 32.76
C SER A 95 -47.19 19.26 32.35
N GLY A 96 -47.88 20.37 32.10
CA GLY A 96 -47.30 21.65 31.73
C GLY A 96 -46.32 22.16 32.78
N VAL A 97 -45.05 22.23 32.41
CA VAL A 97 -44.09 23.23 32.90
C VAL A 97 -43.22 23.64 31.71
N GLN A 98 -43.52 24.82 31.19
CA GLN A 98 -42.71 25.54 30.22
C GLN A 98 -41.34 25.83 30.85
N THR A 99 -40.35 25.02 30.49
CA THR A 99 -38.94 25.37 30.66
C THR A 99 -38.38 25.51 29.25
N ASP A 100 -38.05 26.74 28.86
CA ASP A 100 -37.35 27.05 27.63
C ASP A 100 -35.96 26.40 27.65
N ASN A 101 -35.90 25.12 27.33
CA ASN A 101 -34.67 24.40 27.13
C ASN A 101 -34.40 24.35 25.64
N SER A 102 -33.75 25.39 25.11
CA SER A 102 -33.03 25.30 23.84
C SER A 102 -31.78 24.42 24.01
N ALA A 103 -31.95 23.19 24.50
CA ALA A 103 -30.95 22.15 24.39
C ALA A 103 -31.03 21.65 22.95
N CYS A 104 -30.36 22.36 22.04
CA CYS A 104 -30.10 21.87 20.70
C CYS A 104 -29.59 20.43 20.85
N ASN A 105 -30.22 19.46 20.15
CA ASN A 105 -29.81 18.06 20.09
C ASN A 105 -28.41 17.96 19.44
N HIS A 106 -27.38 18.42 20.14
CA HIS A 106 -26.03 18.60 19.63
C HIS A 106 -25.47 17.28 19.10
N GLU A 107 -25.88 16.17 19.71
CA GLU A 107 -25.58 14.81 19.29
C GLU A 107 -26.20 14.44 17.92
N GLU A 108 -27.45 14.84 17.67
CA GLU A 108 -28.15 14.56 16.41
C GLU A 108 -27.53 15.34 15.24
N GLU A 109 -27.18 16.61 15.47
CA GLU A 109 -26.46 17.42 14.47
C GLU A 109 -25.05 16.88 14.20
N ASN A 110 -24.35 16.43 15.24
CA ASN A 110 -23.03 15.79 15.08
C ASN A 110 -23.14 14.49 14.27
N ASN A 111 -24.10 13.64 14.61
CA ASN A 111 -24.36 12.40 13.86
C ASN A 111 -24.71 12.69 12.39
N ARG A 112 -25.53 13.70 12.12
CA ARG A 112 -25.86 14.12 10.75
C ARG A 112 -24.62 14.55 9.96
N ARG A 113 -23.72 15.32 10.59
CA ARG A 113 -22.44 15.74 9.98
C ARG A 113 -21.54 14.54 9.70
N VAL A 114 -21.35 13.67 10.67
CA VAL A 114 -20.53 12.45 10.53
C VAL A 114 -21.07 11.56 9.42
N VAL A 115 -22.38 11.34 9.34
CA VAL A 115 -22.99 10.54 8.26
C VAL A 115 -22.76 11.17 6.88
N ASN A 116 -22.87 12.49 6.76
CA ASN A 116 -22.61 13.17 5.49
C ASN A 116 -21.14 13.10 5.07
N GLU A 117 -20.20 13.30 6.00
CA GLU A 117 -18.78 13.13 5.73
C GLU A 117 -18.44 11.70 5.32
N LEU A 118 -19.02 10.69 5.98
CA LEU A 118 -18.85 9.29 5.61
C LEU A 118 -19.39 8.99 4.21
N LYS A 119 -20.54 9.58 3.82
CA LYS A 119 -21.07 9.45 2.45
C LYS A 119 -20.11 10.03 1.42
N VAL A 120 -19.60 11.23 1.66
CA VAL A 120 -18.63 11.89 0.76
C VAL A 120 -17.36 11.06 0.63
N LEU A 121 -16.81 10.57 1.75
CA LEU A 121 -15.63 9.72 1.74
C LEU A 121 -15.89 8.40 0.99
N SER A 122 -17.05 7.78 1.20
CA SER A 122 -17.45 6.56 0.50
C SER A 122 -17.53 6.78 -1.01
N GLN A 123 -18.06 7.92 -1.46
CA GLN A 123 -18.11 8.24 -2.87
C GLN A 123 -16.71 8.43 -3.46
N HIS A 124 -15.84 9.20 -2.78
CA HIS A 124 -14.46 9.38 -3.22
C HIS A 124 -13.68 8.07 -3.31
N LEU A 125 -13.89 7.14 -2.37
CA LEU A 125 -13.27 5.82 -2.42
C LEU A 125 -13.76 5.01 -3.62
N LEU A 126 -15.04 5.11 -3.97
CA LEU A 126 -15.59 4.45 -5.15
C LEU A 126 -15.01 5.02 -6.45
N ASP A 127 -14.96 6.34 -6.57
CA ASP A 127 -14.40 7.03 -7.74
C ASP A 127 -12.89 6.72 -7.88
N TYR A 128 -12.16 6.74 -6.77
CA TYR A 128 -10.75 6.35 -6.74
C TYR A 128 -10.57 4.90 -7.19
N ARG A 129 -11.41 3.99 -6.70
CA ARG A 129 -11.34 2.59 -7.09
C ARG A 129 -11.57 2.42 -8.60
N GLN A 130 -12.57 3.08 -9.17
CA GLN A 130 -12.85 3.00 -10.61
C GLN A 130 -11.70 3.56 -11.46
N THR A 131 -11.15 4.70 -11.06
CA THR A 131 -10.01 5.31 -11.78
C THR A 131 -8.75 4.47 -11.68
N PHE A 132 -8.49 3.87 -10.51
CA PHE A 132 -7.38 2.95 -10.31
C PHE A 132 -7.54 1.67 -11.13
N GLU A 133 -8.73 1.07 -11.14
CA GLU A 133 -9.03 -0.13 -11.95
C GLU A 133 -8.79 0.14 -13.45
N LYS A 134 -9.25 1.29 -13.95
CA LYS A 134 -8.99 1.70 -15.34
C LYS A 134 -7.50 1.88 -15.63
N PHE A 135 -6.78 2.57 -14.75
CA PHE A 135 -5.33 2.77 -14.90
C PHE A 135 -4.55 1.45 -14.94
N MET A 136 -4.90 0.49 -14.09
CA MET A 136 -4.28 -0.83 -14.08
C MET A 136 -4.56 -1.60 -15.38
N LEU A 137 -5.78 -1.50 -15.90
CA LEU A 137 -6.16 -2.12 -17.17
C LEU A 137 -5.40 -1.53 -18.35
N ASP A 138 -5.23 -0.20 -18.38
CA ASP A 138 -4.49 0.50 -19.43
C ASP A 138 -3.02 0.06 -19.45
N ILE A 139 -2.38 -0.05 -18.28
CA ILE A 139 -1.00 -0.57 -18.15
C ILE A 139 -0.91 -2.01 -18.66
N GLU A 140 -1.87 -2.86 -18.29
CA GLU A 140 -1.85 -4.27 -18.70
C GLU A 140 -1.99 -4.41 -20.22
N ASN A 141 -2.88 -3.62 -20.83
CA ASN A 141 -3.06 -3.59 -22.27
C ASN A 141 -1.80 -3.12 -23.00
N GLU A 142 -1.21 -2.02 -22.55
CA GLU A 142 0.02 -1.50 -23.15
C GLU A 142 1.17 -2.51 -23.05
N TYR A 143 1.32 -3.17 -21.90
CA TYR A 143 2.31 -4.23 -21.73
C TYR A 143 2.07 -5.40 -22.70
N ARG A 144 0.81 -5.84 -22.84
CA ARG A 144 0.42 -6.92 -23.74
C ARG A 144 0.73 -6.58 -25.20
N GLU A 145 0.40 -5.38 -25.64
CA GLU A 145 0.68 -4.89 -27.00
C GLU A 145 2.17 -4.87 -27.29
N ARG A 146 2.97 -4.27 -26.41
CA ARG A 146 4.44 -4.25 -26.54
C ARG A 146 5.02 -5.67 -26.59
N ASN A 147 4.52 -6.58 -25.77
CA ASN A 147 4.99 -7.96 -25.76
C ASN A 147 4.65 -8.69 -27.08
N ASN A 148 3.46 -8.45 -27.64
CA ASN A 148 3.06 -9.02 -28.93
C ASN A 148 3.90 -8.46 -30.08
N ALA A 149 4.14 -7.15 -30.10
CA ALA A 149 5.04 -6.53 -31.08
C ALA A 149 6.47 -7.12 -30.97
N ASN A 150 6.98 -7.28 -29.76
CA ASN A 150 8.29 -7.90 -29.53
C ASN A 150 8.37 -9.35 -30.01
N LYS A 151 7.30 -10.15 -29.84
CA LYS A 151 7.24 -11.51 -30.38
C LYS A 151 7.31 -11.51 -31.91
N LYS A 152 6.62 -10.59 -32.57
CA LYS A 152 6.66 -10.45 -34.03
C LYS A 152 8.06 -10.08 -34.52
N LEU A 153 8.67 -9.07 -33.91
CA LEU A 153 10.05 -8.65 -34.24
C LEU A 153 11.06 -9.78 -34.03
N ARG A 154 10.89 -10.60 -32.99
CA ARG A 154 11.75 -11.78 -32.78
C ARG A 154 11.63 -12.80 -33.92
N GLY A 155 10.44 -12.99 -34.47
CA GLY A 155 10.24 -13.83 -35.65
C GLY A 155 10.96 -13.28 -36.86
N GLU A 156 10.75 -12.00 -37.17
CA GLU A 156 11.41 -11.32 -38.30
C GLU A 156 12.94 -11.33 -38.18
N ILE A 157 13.48 -11.13 -36.97
CA ILE A 157 14.93 -11.23 -36.71
C ILE A 157 15.43 -12.65 -36.96
N TRP A 158 14.65 -13.68 -36.61
CA TRP A 158 15.03 -15.06 -36.85
C TRP A 158 15.07 -15.39 -38.34
N ASP A 159 14.07 -14.93 -39.11
CA ASP A 159 14.02 -15.09 -40.56
C ASP A 159 15.21 -14.39 -41.25
N LEU A 160 15.52 -13.15 -40.85
CA LEU A 160 16.68 -12.42 -41.37
C LEU A 160 17.99 -13.14 -41.04
N LYS A 161 18.11 -13.70 -39.83
CA LYS A 161 19.29 -14.46 -39.43
C LYS A 161 19.49 -15.69 -40.30
N LEU A 162 18.40 -16.37 -40.68
CA LEU A 162 18.47 -17.51 -41.59
C LEU A 162 18.95 -17.09 -42.99
N GLN A 163 18.41 -16.00 -43.54
CA GLN A 163 18.83 -15.46 -44.85
C GLN A 163 20.31 -15.06 -44.87
N VAL A 164 20.79 -14.40 -43.81
CA VAL A 164 22.21 -14.02 -43.70
C VAL A 164 23.10 -15.26 -43.69
N GLN A 165 22.74 -16.30 -42.92
CA GLN A 165 23.52 -17.54 -42.89
C GLN A 165 23.56 -18.26 -44.25
N GLU A 166 22.48 -18.20 -45.02
CA GLU A 166 22.43 -18.76 -46.37
C GLU A 166 23.33 -17.96 -47.33
N ALA A 167 23.23 -16.63 -47.32
CA ALA A 167 24.10 -15.77 -48.12
C ALA A 167 25.59 -15.92 -47.76
N GLU A 168 25.92 -16.09 -46.48
CA GLU A 168 27.29 -16.37 -46.02
C GLU A 168 27.83 -17.70 -46.59
N LYS A 169 27.00 -18.74 -46.66
CA LYS A 169 27.38 -20.04 -47.24
C LYS A 169 27.62 -19.94 -48.75
N GLU A 170 26.73 -19.28 -49.47
CA GLU A 170 26.88 -19.04 -50.92
C GLU A 170 28.12 -18.19 -51.23
N LEU A 171 28.39 -17.16 -50.42
CA LEU A 171 29.60 -16.36 -50.60
C LEU A 171 30.87 -17.20 -50.35
N ALA A 172 30.84 -18.10 -49.36
CA ALA A 172 31.96 -18.99 -49.07
C ALA A 172 32.21 -20.02 -50.18
N SER A 173 31.16 -20.56 -50.81
CA SER A 173 31.31 -21.48 -51.95
C SER A 173 31.92 -20.75 -53.16
N MET A 174 31.37 -19.59 -53.54
CA MET A 174 31.89 -18.77 -54.66
C MET A 174 33.37 -18.40 -54.46
N LYS A 175 33.77 -18.06 -53.24
CA LYS A 175 35.16 -17.73 -52.92
C LYS A 175 36.09 -18.92 -53.07
N SER A 176 35.60 -20.13 -52.81
CA SER A 176 36.36 -21.37 -52.95
C SER A 176 36.53 -21.74 -54.42
N ASP A 177 35.50 -21.53 -55.25
CA ASP A 177 35.51 -21.81 -56.68
C ASP A 177 36.42 -20.84 -57.47
N SER A 178 36.60 -19.61 -56.99
CA SER A 178 37.49 -18.61 -57.60
C SER A 178 38.99 -18.86 -57.39
N ILE A 179 39.38 -19.83 -56.54
CA ILE A 179 40.78 -20.12 -56.19
C ILE A 179 41.35 -21.29 -57.03
N HIS A 180 40.53 -21.94 -57.87
CA HIS A 180 40.95 -22.99 -58.79
C HIS A 180 41.20 -22.48 -60.22
#